data_AF-A0A9D6VMX2-F1
#
_entry.id   AF-A0A9D6VMX2-F1
#
_cell.length_a   1.000
_cell.length_b   1.000
_cell.length_c   1.000
_cell.angle_alpha   90.00
_cell.angle_beta   90.00
_cell.angle_gamma   90.00
#
_symmetry.space_group_name_H-M   'P 1'
#
loop_
_entity.id
_entity.type
_entity.pdbx_description
1 polymer ?
#
loop_
_entity_poly.entity_id
_entity_poly.type
_entity_poly.pdbx_seq_one_letter_code
_entity_poly.pdbx_strand_id
1 'polypeptide(L)'
;MARKVKKLRSAVRRAQSRVVVCVLLAYVVIIAVLFFAGDNGYLKIKELETKRVELQSKIDQLRNENTILAKKIDNAKKDPFWTEKVVREELDLVKDGEIVIKMKSTGK
;
A
#
# COMPACT_ATOMS: atom_id res chain seq x y z
N MET A 1 -44.77 -24.61 -51.75
CA MET A 1 -44.50 -23.45 -50.87
C MET A 1 -43.88 -23.82 -49.51
N ALA A 2 -44.29 -24.92 -48.85
CA ALA A 2 -43.82 -25.32 -47.51
C ALA A 2 -42.29 -25.49 -47.32
N ARG A 3 -41.55 -25.93 -48.36
CA ARG A 3 -40.08 -26.11 -48.28
C ARG A 3 -39.31 -24.79 -48.11
N LYS A 4 -39.79 -23.68 -48.70
CA LYS A 4 -39.17 -22.35 -48.55
C LYS A 4 -39.34 -21.83 -47.12
N VAL A 5 -40.53 -22.00 -46.53
CA VAL A 5 -40.85 -21.56 -45.16
C VAL A 5 -39.99 -22.28 -44.11
N LYS A 6 -39.80 -23.59 -44.25
CA LYS A 6 -38.90 -24.37 -43.34
C LYS A 6 -37.45 -23.90 -43.43
N LYS A 7 -36.96 -23.59 -44.64
CA LYS A 7 -35.58 -23.13 -44.88
C LYS A 7 -35.32 -21.71 -44.35
N LEU A 8 -36.33 -20.83 -44.43
CA LEU A 8 -36.30 -19.49 -43.83
C LEU A 8 -36.27 -19.58 -42.29
N ARG A 9 -37.12 -20.40 -41.66
CA ARG A 9 -37.10 -20.60 -40.20
C ARG A 9 -35.76 -21.14 -39.68
N SER A 10 -35.12 -22.07 -40.40
CA SER A 10 -33.82 -22.61 -39.98
C SER A 10 -32.64 -21.65 -40.25
N ALA A 11 -32.76 -20.73 -41.20
CA ALA A 11 -31.80 -19.63 -41.39
C ALA A 11 -31.92 -18.58 -40.27
N VAL A 12 -33.14 -18.17 -39.93
CA VAL A 12 -33.41 -17.24 -38.81
C VAL A 12 -32.98 -17.84 -37.49
N ARG A 13 -33.32 -19.10 -37.19
CA ARG A 13 -32.90 -19.79 -35.96
C ARG A 13 -31.38 -19.86 -35.83
N ARG A 14 -30.65 -20.08 -36.93
CA ARG A 14 -29.17 -20.07 -36.93
C ARG A 14 -28.59 -18.68 -36.71
N ALA A 15 -29.17 -17.64 -37.33
CA ALA A 15 -28.76 -16.26 -37.08
C ALA A 15 -29.03 -15.83 -35.63
N GLN A 16 -30.19 -16.21 -35.08
CA GLN A 16 -30.58 -15.94 -33.70
C GLN A 16 -29.64 -16.64 -32.70
N SER A 17 -29.25 -17.90 -32.94
CA SER A 17 -28.25 -18.58 -32.12
C SER A 17 -26.88 -17.91 -32.15
N ARG A 18 -26.45 -17.37 -33.30
CA ARG A 18 -25.19 -16.61 -33.39
C ARG A 18 -25.23 -15.33 -32.57
N VAL A 19 -26.34 -14.58 -32.64
CA VAL A 19 -26.51 -13.36 -31.84
C VAL A 19 -26.47 -13.68 -30.34
N VAL A 20 -27.17 -14.74 -29.90
CA VAL A 20 -27.15 -15.16 -28.48
C VAL A 20 -25.73 -15.53 -28.03
N VAL A 21 -24.97 -16.25 -28.86
CA VAL A 21 -23.57 -16.60 -28.55
C VAL A 21 -22.68 -15.36 -28.48
N CYS A 22 -22.85 -14.39 -29.39
CA CYS A 22 -22.11 -13.13 -29.34
C CYS A 22 -22.43 -12.30 -28.10
N VAL A 23 -23.69 -12.25 -27.69
CA VAL A 23 -24.12 -11.56 -26.46
C VAL A 23 -23.54 -12.24 -25.23
N LEU A 24 -23.57 -13.57 -25.17
CA LEU A 24 -22.96 -14.33 -24.08
C LEU A 24 -21.44 -14.12 -24.01
N LEU A 25 -20.75 -14.11 -25.14
CA LEU A 25 -19.31 -13.82 -25.19
C LEU A 25 -19.01 -12.40 -24.72
N ALA A 26 -19.78 -11.41 -25.18
CA ALA A 26 -19.61 -10.02 -24.73
C ALA A 26 -19.83 -9.90 -23.21
N TYR A 27 -20.83 -10.60 -22.67
CA TYR A 27 -21.08 -10.62 -21.23
C TYR A 27 -19.92 -11.23 -20.43
N VAL A 28 -19.36 -12.36 -20.89
CA VAL A 28 -18.18 -12.98 -20.28
C VAL A 28 -16.96 -12.06 -20.31
N VAL A 29 -16.74 -11.35 -21.42
CA VAL A 29 -15.64 -10.39 -21.54
C VAL A 29 -15.82 -9.22 -20.58
N ILE A 30 -17.03 -8.68 -20.43
CA ILE A 30 -17.32 -7.60 -19.47
C ILE A 30 -17.03 -8.06 -18.04
N ILE A 31 -17.47 -9.26 -17.65
CA ILE A 31 -17.18 -9.83 -16.33
C ILE A 31 -15.67 -9.99 -16.13
N ALA A 32 -14.95 -10.51 -17.13
CA ALA A 32 -13.51 -10.66 -17.05
C ALA A 32 -12.83 -9.30 -16.85
N VAL A 33 -13.20 -8.28 -17.63
CA VAL A 33 -12.65 -6.93 -17.49
C VAL A 33 -12.93 -6.36 -16.09
N LEU A 34 -14.14 -6.53 -15.55
CA LEU A 34 -14.44 -6.08 -14.19
C LEU A 34 -13.62 -6.83 -13.12
N PHE A 35 -13.34 -8.11 -13.32
CA PHE A 35 -12.49 -8.92 -12.43
C PHE A 35 -11.01 -8.52 -12.48
N PHE A 36 -10.49 -8.20 -13.67
CA PHE A 36 -9.08 -7.83 -13.85
C PHE A 36 -8.82 -6.34 -13.56
N ALA A 37 -9.75 -5.45 -13.91
CA ALA A 37 -9.59 -3.99 -13.86
C ALA A 37 -10.36 -3.31 -12.71
N GLY A 38 -11.18 -4.03 -11.95
CA GLY A 38 -11.84 -3.48 -10.77
C GLY A 38 -10.83 -3.13 -9.67
N ASP A 39 -11.20 -2.22 -8.76
CA ASP A 39 -10.34 -1.72 -7.66
C ASP A 39 -9.76 -2.83 -6.74
N ASN A 40 -10.34 -4.04 -6.79
CA ASN A 40 -9.91 -5.26 -6.10
C ASN A 40 -9.31 -6.32 -7.04
N GLY A 41 -8.88 -5.94 -8.24
CA GLY A 41 -8.29 -6.86 -9.21
C GLY A 41 -7.04 -7.57 -8.67
N TYR A 42 -6.76 -8.76 -9.17
CA TYR A 42 -5.66 -9.64 -8.74
C TYR A 42 -4.29 -8.92 -8.64
N LEU A 43 -4.05 -7.94 -9.52
CA LEU A 43 -2.83 -7.13 -9.52
C LEU A 43 -2.69 -6.25 -8.26
N LYS A 44 -3.79 -5.68 -7.76
CA LYS A 44 -3.81 -4.86 -6.55
C LYS A 44 -3.48 -5.70 -5.31
N ILE A 45 -3.97 -6.93 -5.26
CA ILE A 45 -3.74 -7.87 -4.15
C ILE A 45 -2.24 -8.21 -4.06
N LYS A 46 -1.59 -8.47 -5.19
CA LYS A 46 -0.13 -8.71 -5.26
C LYS A 46 0.69 -7.50 -4.80
N GLU A 47 0.28 -6.29 -5.21
CA GLU A 47 0.96 -5.06 -4.81
C GLU A 47 0.80 -4.79 -3.31
N LEU A 48 -0.40 -5.03 -2.76
CA LEU A 48 -0.69 -4.88 -1.33
C LEU A 48 0.08 -5.89 -0.47
N GLU A 49 0.25 -7.11 -0.95
CA GLU A 49 1.04 -8.13 -0.27
C GLU A 49 2.52 -7.74 -0.21
N THR A 50 3.06 -7.24 -1.33
CA THR A 50 4.44 -6.74 -1.40
C THR A 50 4.65 -5.56 -0.45
N LYS A 51 3.72 -4.59 -0.46
CA LYS A 51 3.75 -3.44 0.46
C LYS A 51 3.70 -3.88 1.92
N ARG A 52 2.84 -4.87 2.27
CA ARG A 52 2.78 -5.40 3.64
C ARG A 52 4.12 -5.97 4.09
N VAL A 53 4.79 -6.76 3.24
CA VAL A 53 6.09 -7.35 3.57
C VAL A 53 7.16 -6.28 3.76
N GLU A 54 7.20 -5.26 2.90
CA GLU A 54 8.16 -4.16 3.01
C GLU A 54 7.94 -3.34 4.30
N LEU A 55 6.68 -3.00 4.60
CA LEU A 55 6.31 -2.29 5.82
C LEU A 55 6.65 -3.09 7.08
N GLN A 56 6.41 -4.40 7.07
CA GLN A 56 6.76 -5.27 8.19
C GLN A 56 8.27 -5.32 8.41
N SER A 57 9.05 -5.45 7.34
CA SER A 57 10.52 -5.39 7.39
C SER A 57 11.02 -4.06 7.97
N LYS A 58 10.44 -2.93 7.54
CA LYS A 58 10.75 -1.60 8.10
C LYS A 58 10.42 -1.49 9.59
N ILE A 59 9.29 -2.04 10.02
CA ILE A 59 8.92 -2.06 11.44
C ILE A 59 9.95 -2.86 12.25
N ASP A 60 10.37 -4.01 11.76
CA ASP A 60 11.32 -4.87 12.46
C ASP A 60 12.73 -4.24 12.50
N GLN A 61 13.15 -3.56 11.42
CA GLN A 61 14.38 -2.76 11.41
C GLN A 61 14.33 -1.63 12.43
N LEU A 62 13.26 -0.81 12.42
CA LEU A 62 13.08 0.30 13.36
C LEU A 62 13.01 -0.19 14.81
N ARG A 63 12.35 -1.32 15.06
CA ARG A 63 12.35 -1.95 16.39
C ARG A 63 13.75 -2.32 16.84
N ASN A 64 14.53 -2.94 15.97
CA ASN A 64 15.90 -3.33 16.29
C ASN A 64 16.76 -2.09 16.58
N GLU A 65 16.70 -1.06 15.74
CA GLU A 65 17.37 0.22 15.95
C GLU A 65 16.97 0.86 17.29
N ASN A 66 15.68 0.86 17.60
CA ASN A 66 15.18 1.41 18.86
C ASN A 66 15.71 0.62 20.06
N THR A 67 15.80 -0.72 19.99
CA THR A 67 16.42 -1.52 21.06
C THR A 67 17.91 -1.25 21.22
N ILE A 68 18.64 -1.02 20.13
CA ILE A 68 20.06 -0.68 20.16
C ILE A 68 20.25 0.71 20.77
N LEU A 69 19.45 1.69 20.35
CA LEU A 69 19.46 3.05 20.88
C LEU A 69 19.10 3.07 22.37
N ALA A 70 18.08 2.31 22.78
CA ALA A 70 17.70 2.16 24.19
C ALA A 70 18.84 1.58 25.04
N LYS A 71 19.55 0.56 24.53
CA LYS A 71 20.75 0.01 25.21
C LYS A 71 21.90 1.00 25.27
N LYS A 72 22.12 1.79 24.22
CA LYS A 72 23.11 2.88 24.22
C LYS A 72 22.76 3.95 25.25
N ILE A 73 21.49 4.35 25.33
CA ILE A 73 20.99 5.28 26.34
C ILE A 73 21.16 4.70 27.74
N ASP A 74 20.84 3.43 27.96
CA ASP A 74 20.98 2.79 29.28
C ASP A 74 22.45 2.69 29.73
N ASN A 75 23.35 2.40 28.79
CA ASN A 75 24.79 2.42 29.05
C ASN A 75 25.32 3.85 29.29
N ALA A 76 24.81 4.85 28.56
CA ALA A 76 25.16 6.26 28.77
C ALA A 76 24.62 6.79 30.11
N LYS A 77 23.41 6.38 30.53
CA LYS A 77 22.76 6.74 31.80
C LYS A 77 23.50 6.30 33.05
N LYS A 78 24.40 5.31 32.93
CA LYS A 78 25.27 4.90 34.05
C LYS A 78 26.31 5.98 34.41
N ASP A 79 26.49 7.01 33.58
CA ASP A 79 27.25 8.21 33.88
C ASP A 79 26.35 9.47 33.77
N PRO A 80 25.90 10.04 34.92
CA PRO A 80 24.93 11.14 34.94
C PRO A 80 25.39 12.39 34.19
N PHE A 81 26.70 12.66 34.17
CA PHE A 81 27.27 13.87 33.58
C PHE A 81 27.35 13.79 32.06
N TRP A 82 27.60 12.59 31.52
CA TRP A 82 27.61 12.32 30.09
C TRP A 82 26.19 12.38 29.49
N THR A 83 25.19 11.94 30.25
CA THR A 83 23.80 11.86 29.80
C THR A 83 23.19 13.23 29.54
N GLU A 84 23.41 14.20 30.43
CA GLU A 84 22.88 15.55 30.24
C GLU A 84 23.51 16.24 29.02
N LYS A 85 24.80 16.01 28.79
CA LYS A 85 25.53 16.57 27.66
C LYS A 85 24.97 16.09 26.32
N VAL A 86 24.78 14.79 26.14
CA VAL A 86 24.24 14.21 24.89
C VAL A 86 22.80 14.66 24.63
N VAL A 87 21.97 14.74 25.67
CA VAL A 87 20.56 15.18 25.57
C VAL A 87 20.47 16.62 25.07
N ARG A 88 21.32 17.53 25.60
CA ARG A 88 21.34 18.93 25.20
C ARG A 88 22.03 19.17 23.85
N GLU A 89 23.09 18.42 23.53
CA GLU A 89 23.92 18.67 22.34
C GLU A 89 23.47 17.90 21.10
N GLU A 90 23.11 16.62 21.22
CA GLU A 90 22.79 15.77 20.06
C GLU A 90 21.29 15.66 19.78
N LEU A 91 20.46 15.76 20.82
CA LEU A 91 19.02 15.52 20.70
C LEU A 91 18.17 16.80 20.78
N ASP A 92 18.77 17.97 21.09
CA ASP A 92 18.09 19.26 21.37
C ASP A 92 16.89 19.08 22.34
N LEU A 93 16.99 18.10 23.24
CA LEU A 93 15.94 17.72 24.19
C LEU A 93 16.11 18.51 25.48
N VAL A 94 14.99 18.99 26.02
CA VAL A 94 14.91 19.81 27.23
C VAL A 94 14.06 19.07 28.26
N LYS A 95 14.38 19.17 29.55
CA LYS A 95 13.52 18.60 30.60
C LYS A 95 12.20 19.38 30.67
N ASP A 96 11.14 18.70 31.09
CA ASP A 96 9.86 19.35 31.42
C ASP A 96 10.11 20.47 32.45
N GLY A 97 9.84 21.71 32.03
CA GLY A 97 10.03 22.92 32.85
C GLY A 97 11.26 23.79 32.52
N GLU A 98 12.10 23.41 31.55
CA GLU A 98 13.25 24.23 31.12
C GLU A 98 12.91 25.16 29.93
N ILE A 99 13.41 26.40 29.94
CA ILE A 99 13.17 27.41 28.90
C ILE A 99 14.29 27.38 27.86
N VAL A 100 13.96 27.12 26.60
CA VAL A 100 14.91 27.13 25.48
C VAL A 100 15.21 28.56 25.04
N ILE A 101 16.41 29.08 25.36
CA ILE A 101 16.87 30.39 24.90
C ILE A 101 17.73 30.20 23.64
N LYS A 102 17.11 30.27 22.46
CA LYS A 102 17.87 30.34 21.18
C LYS A 102 18.30 31.79 20.95
N MET A 103 19.57 32.10 21.24
CA MET A 103 20.15 33.41 20.92
C MET A 103 20.28 33.54 19.40
N LYS A 104 19.44 34.38 18.79
CA LYS A 104 19.60 34.75 17.39
C LYS A 104 20.80 35.69 17.32
N SER A 105 21.93 35.19 16.82
CA SER A 105 23.06 36.05 16.45
C SER A 105 22.59 36.98 15.33
N THR A 106 22.19 38.19 15.70
CA THR A 106 22.02 39.30 14.77
C THR A 106 23.43 39.70 14.36
N GLY A 107 23.84 39.19 13.20
CA GLY A 107 25.10 39.55 12.56
C GLY A 107 25.23 41.07 12.45
N LYS A 108 26.39 41.55 12.86
CA LYS A 108 26.91 42.87 12.52
C LYS A 108 27.44 42.86 11.10
#